data_AF-A0A3M0E313-F1
#
_entry.id   AF-A0A3M0E313-F1
#
_cell.length_a   1.000
_cell.length_b   1.000
_cell.length_c   1.000
_cell.angle_alpha   90.00
_cell.angle_beta   90.00
_cell.angle_gamma   90.00
#
_symmetry.space_group_name_H-M   'P 1'
#
loop_
_entity.id
_entity.type
_entity.pdbx_description
1 polymer ?
#
loop_
_entity_poly.entity_id
_entity_poly.type
_entity_poly.pdbx_seq_one_letter_code
_entity_poly.pdbx_strand_id
1 'polypeptide(L)'
;MTEWSFYLYSAAINSRMLRFGYQFLGPFLLDWYNRLACATRGLPTDTIYMFGREGWNLVPLFNSIEAMRGGDRRRYLYLNTSRALLTHISLSNPQCADFGFEVNFEGTVRQFFESRLGLPFELLEAPDIGDQFVKLPRDGEYLKQIFNRRRVVVEGFSAKSRDLYERYLVRSGFDLSKQHIISDVGFRGTTQALLSAIYGFNIRGFYALLDPIAVPAAPPLALGAVAGLFSDTRSFGEGYAPLDRSLLLEALLTAPFGQIIGIQDVEHGDPFLYRAGSDAQRNFSIIGECFQGAHKFAIDNIDLLGSPEPLIEDFVQFFESYHAAIVSDADAFKPIFALDDSFFGTDINNAGLKL
;
A
#
# COMPACT_ATOMS: atom_id res chain seq x y z
N MET A 1 21.54 26.86 -1.26
CA MET A 1 22.13 26.48 -2.56
C MET A 1 21.06 26.64 -3.61
N THR A 2 21.35 27.28 -4.74
CA THR A 2 20.36 27.50 -5.80
C THR A 2 20.09 26.18 -6.54
N GLU A 3 18.88 26.02 -7.09
CA GLU A 3 18.44 24.88 -7.93
C GLU A 3 19.54 24.33 -8.86
N TRP A 4 20.37 25.22 -9.40
CA TRP A 4 21.48 24.94 -10.31
C TRP A 4 22.50 23.89 -9.84
N SER A 5 22.76 23.78 -8.53
CA SER A 5 23.70 22.80 -7.97
C SER A 5 23.18 21.35 -8.06
N PHE A 6 21.86 21.14 -7.95
CA PHE A 6 21.22 19.83 -8.11
C PHE A 6 21.17 19.39 -9.58
N TYR A 7 20.96 20.33 -10.51
CA TYR A 7 20.93 20.03 -11.96
C TYR A 7 22.31 19.59 -12.51
N LEU A 8 23.41 20.14 -11.99
CA LEU A 8 24.76 19.74 -12.41
C LEU A 8 25.14 18.33 -11.94
N TYR A 9 24.68 17.91 -10.76
CA TYR A 9 24.91 16.55 -10.26
C TYR A 9 24.05 15.51 -10.99
N SER A 10 22.80 15.86 -11.36
CA SER A 10 21.96 14.97 -12.15
C SER A 10 22.53 14.72 -13.55
N ALA A 11 23.26 15.69 -14.12
CA ALA A 11 23.92 15.57 -15.42
C ALA A 11 24.94 14.41 -15.49
N ALA A 12 25.61 14.09 -14.38
CA ALA A 12 26.60 13.01 -14.28
C ALA A 12 26.00 11.59 -14.13
N ILE A 13 24.68 11.49 -13.94
CA ILE A 13 23.97 10.21 -13.79
C ILE A 13 23.62 9.63 -15.17
N ASN A 14 24.30 8.57 -15.59
CA ASN A 14 24.12 8.01 -16.94
C ASN A 14 22.83 7.18 -17.12
N SER A 15 22.26 6.62 -16.06
CA SER A 15 20.95 5.93 -16.14
C SER A 15 19.81 6.94 -16.03
N ARG A 16 18.87 6.89 -16.99
CA ARG A 16 17.65 7.70 -16.95
C ARG A 16 16.78 7.40 -15.74
N MET A 17 16.70 6.14 -15.30
CA MET A 17 15.86 5.72 -14.19
C MET A 17 16.47 6.15 -12.86
N LEU A 18 17.79 6.04 -12.73
CA LEU A 18 18.51 6.59 -11.59
C LEU A 18 18.34 8.11 -11.51
N ARG A 19 18.41 8.81 -12.65
CA ARG A 19 18.20 10.27 -12.71
C ARG A 19 16.78 10.65 -12.31
N PHE A 20 15.76 9.96 -12.82
CA PHE A 20 14.38 10.17 -12.42
C PHE A 20 14.18 9.93 -10.92
N GLY A 21 14.74 8.83 -10.43
CA GLY A 21 14.80 8.50 -9.02
C GLY A 21 15.40 9.61 -8.17
N TYR A 22 16.52 10.17 -8.61
CA TYR A 22 17.22 11.25 -7.92
C TYR A 22 16.46 12.58 -7.95
N GLN A 23 15.85 12.93 -9.09
CA GLN A 23 15.22 14.23 -9.29
C GLN A 23 13.78 14.32 -8.77
N PHE A 24 13.06 13.19 -8.68
CA PHE A 24 11.66 13.18 -8.28
C PHE A 24 11.39 12.25 -7.10
N LEU A 25 11.70 10.95 -7.23
CA LEU A 25 11.38 10.00 -6.16
C LEU A 25 12.12 10.35 -4.85
N GLY A 26 13.40 10.73 -4.94
CA GLY A 26 14.23 11.16 -3.80
C GLY A 26 13.61 12.31 -3.01
N PRO A 27 13.35 13.49 -3.62
CA PRO A 27 12.71 14.60 -2.94
C PRO A 27 11.37 14.24 -2.29
N PHE A 28 10.52 13.48 -3.01
CA PHE A 28 9.23 13.02 -2.48
C PHE A 28 9.39 12.17 -1.22
N LEU A 29 10.26 11.15 -1.28
CA LEU A 29 10.48 10.22 -0.18
C LEU A 29 11.16 10.90 1.02
N LEU A 30 12.08 11.84 0.78
CA LEU A 30 12.72 12.61 1.85
C LEU A 30 11.73 13.54 2.55
N ASP A 31 10.85 14.20 1.79
CA ASP A 31 9.82 15.06 2.37
C ASP A 31 8.77 14.24 3.12
N TRP A 32 8.38 13.07 2.59
CA TRP A 32 7.52 12.12 3.31
C TRP A 32 8.16 11.72 4.64
N TYR A 33 9.43 11.29 4.62
CA TYR A 33 10.17 10.95 5.84
C TYR A 33 10.14 12.11 6.86
N ASN A 34 10.43 13.34 6.44
CA ASN A 34 10.48 14.50 7.33
C ASN A 34 9.11 14.83 7.93
N ARG A 35 8.05 14.80 7.12
CA ARG A 35 6.67 15.00 7.58
C ARG A 35 6.24 13.92 8.56
N LEU A 36 6.55 12.67 8.27
CA LEU A 36 6.26 11.53 9.14
C LEU A 36 7.03 11.64 10.46
N ALA A 37 8.32 11.99 10.41
CA ALA A 37 9.15 12.20 11.59
C ALA A 37 8.62 13.35 12.47
N CYS A 38 8.13 14.42 11.85
CA CYS A 38 7.48 15.53 12.55
C CYS A 38 6.16 15.10 13.19
N ALA A 39 5.28 14.46 12.42
CA ALA A 39 3.93 14.07 12.85
C ALA A 39 3.93 12.99 13.94
N THR A 40 5.00 12.21 14.05
CA THR A 40 5.17 11.15 15.05
C THR A 40 6.00 11.57 16.27
N ARG A 41 6.49 12.81 16.31
CA ARG A 41 7.30 13.31 17.43
C ARG A 41 6.48 13.30 18.73
N GLY A 42 7.05 12.71 19.78
CA GLY A 42 6.42 12.65 21.11
C GLY A 42 5.33 11.60 21.26
N LEU A 43 5.13 10.73 20.27
CA LEU A 43 4.27 9.56 20.40
C LEU A 43 4.95 8.48 21.25
N PRO A 44 4.18 7.58 21.88
CA PRO A 44 4.71 6.62 22.87
C PRO A 44 5.51 5.46 22.26
N THR A 45 5.72 5.44 20.94
CA THR A 45 6.49 4.40 20.24
C THR A 45 7.33 5.03 19.14
N ASP A 46 8.57 4.54 19.01
CA ASP A 46 9.49 4.91 17.93
C ASP A 46 9.44 3.92 16.76
N THR A 47 8.64 2.85 16.87
CA THR A 47 8.44 1.87 15.79
C THR A 47 7.31 2.33 14.87
N ILE A 48 7.62 2.43 13.57
CA ILE A 48 6.65 2.75 12.52
C ILE A 48 6.62 1.60 11.52
N TYR A 49 5.43 1.04 11.30
CA TYR A 49 5.24 -0.04 10.34
C TYR A 49 4.84 0.51 8.97
N MET A 50 5.58 0.14 7.94
CA MET A 50 5.27 0.43 6.56
C MET A 50 4.45 -0.73 5.99
N PHE A 51 3.25 -0.42 5.49
CA PHE A 51 2.31 -1.42 5.01
C PHE A 51 2.54 -1.81 3.56
N GLY A 52 1.98 -2.97 3.20
CA GLY A 52 1.68 -3.31 1.82
C GLY A 52 2.92 -3.55 0.97
N ARG A 53 2.76 -3.45 -0.34
CA ARG A 53 3.88 -3.60 -1.28
C ARG A 53 4.76 -2.34 -1.28
N GLU A 54 4.16 -1.22 -0.95
CA GLU A 54 4.69 0.13 -1.00
C GLU A 54 5.77 0.34 0.07
N GLY A 55 5.63 -0.34 1.21
CA GLY A 55 6.61 -0.32 2.28
C GLY A 55 7.96 -0.98 1.97
N TRP A 56 8.03 -1.84 0.96
CA TRP A 56 9.21 -2.70 0.71
C TRP A 56 10.49 -1.89 0.50
N ASN A 57 10.42 -0.87 -0.36
CA ASN A 57 11.57 -0.02 -0.66
C ASN A 57 11.70 1.18 0.29
N LEU A 58 10.62 1.55 1.01
CA LEU A 58 10.64 2.67 1.96
C LEU A 58 11.42 2.36 3.22
N VAL A 59 11.26 1.16 3.76
CA VAL A 59 11.93 0.71 4.99
C VAL A 59 13.46 0.82 4.92
N PRO A 60 14.17 0.29 3.91
CA PRO A 60 15.61 0.43 3.83
C PRO A 60 16.05 1.90 3.67
N LEU A 61 15.33 2.71 2.89
CA LEU A 61 15.62 4.13 2.74
C LEU A 61 15.48 4.87 4.07
N PHE A 62 14.34 4.78 4.74
CA PHE A 62 14.08 5.56 5.94
C PHE A 62 14.99 5.12 7.10
N ASN A 63 15.26 3.82 7.23
CA ASN A 63 16.24 3.35 8.21
C ASN A 63 17.67 3.83 7.87
N SER A 64 18.03 3.97 6.60
CA SER A 64 19.33 4.54 6.21
C SER A 64 19.44 6.02 6.60
N ILE A 65 18.35 6.79 6.44
CA ILE A 65 18.29 8.19 6.87
C ILE A 65 18.42 8.30 8.40
N GLU A 66 17.68 7.49 9.17
CA GLU A 66 17.80 7.45 10.64
C GLU A 66 19.22 7.03 11.10
N ALA A 67 19.86 6.12 10.36
CA ALA A 67 21.23 5.71 10.67
C ALA A 67 22.24 6.87 10.52
N MET A 68 22.10 7.67 9.46
CA MET A 68 22.97 8.82 9.16
C MET A 68 22.80 9.99 10.14
N ARG A 69 21.60 10.23 10.67
CA ARG A 69 21.33 11.37 11.57
C ARG A 69 22.00 11.28 12.95
N GLY A 70 22.26 10.08 13.45
CA GLY A 70 22.81 9.85 14.80
C GLY A 70 21.93 10.41 15.93
N GLY A 71 21.05 9.59 16.53
CA GLY A 71 20.18 9.99 17.64
C GLY A 71 19.22 8.88 18.09
N ASP A 72 18.14 9.23 18.80
CA ASP A 72 17.01 8.32 19.07
C ASP A 72 16.41 7.88 17.74
N ARG A 73 16.72 6.63 17.34
CA ARG A 73 16.37 6.13 16.02
C ARG A 73 14.95 5.63 16.04
N ARG A 74 14.09 6.27 15.24
CA ARG A 74 12.87 5.62 14.81
C ARG A 74 13.24 4.33 14.09
N ARG A 75 12.43 3.30 14.31
CA ARG A 75 12.60 2.02 13.64
C ARG A 75 11.48 1.86 12.63
N TYR A 76 11.85 1.85 11.35
CA TYR A 76 10.91 1.51 10.29
C TYR A 76 10.92 0.01 10.07
N LEU A 77 9.74 -0.60 10.16
CA LEU A 77 9.57 -2.04 9.97
C LEU A 77 8.63 -2.31 8.81
N TYR A 78 8.98 -3.31 8.01
CA TYR A 78 8.10 -3.80 6.97
C TYR A 78 7.06 -4.75 7.58
N LEU A 79 5.77 -4.49 7.33
CA LEU A 79 4.70 -5.41 7.71
C LEU A 79 4.07 -6.01 6.47
N ASN A 80 4.22 -7.32 6.31
CA ASN A 80 3.52 -8.09 5.28
C ASN A 80 2.02 -8.07 5.58
N THR A 81 1.31 -7.25 4.83
CA THR A 81 -0.14 -7.12 4.93
C THR A 81 -0.70 -6.79 3.56
N SER A 82 -1.94 -7.19 3.31
CA SER A 82 -2.66 -6.76 2.13
C SER A 82 -4.14 -6.72 2.44
N ARG A 83 -4.85 -5.91 1.67
CA ARG A 83 -6.31 -5.85 1.76
C ARG A 83 -6.96 -7.19 1.43
N ALA A 84 -6.42 -7.95 0.47
CA ALA A 84 -6.93 -9.27 0.10
C ALA A 84 -6.80 -10.28 1.26
N LEU A 85 -5.62 -10.37 1.88
CA LEU A 85 -5.38 -11.23 3.04
C LEU A 85 -6.31 -10.87 4.20
N LEU A 86 -6.46 -9.58 4.51
CA LEU A 86 -7.31 -9.14 5.61
C LEU A 86 -8.80 -9.34 5.32
N THR A 87 -9.23 -9.21 4.06
CA THR A 87 -10.61 -9.50 3.64
C THR A 87 -10.91 -10.99 3.78
N HIS A 88 -9.98 -11.87 3.38
CA HIS A 88 -10.07 -13.32 3.60
C HIS A 88 -10.23 -13.64 5.10
N ILE A 89 -9.29 -13.13 5.91
CA ILE A 89 -9.28 -13.37 7.36
C ILE A 89 -10.56 -12.85 8.04
N SER A 90 -11.08 -11.70 7.58
CA SER A 90 -12.27 -11.07 8.17
C SER A 90 -13.54 -11.90 8.01
N LEU A 91 -13.60 -12.84 7.07
CA LEU A 91 -14.74 -13.74 6.89
C LEU A 91 -15.00 -14.62 8.12
N SER A 92 -13.97 -14.89 8.92
CA SER A 92 -14.10 -15.60 10.22
C SER A 92 -14.51 -14.69 11.38
N ASN A 93 -14.67 -13.39 11.16
CA ASN A 93 -15.09 -12.42 12.16
C ASN A 93 -16.50 -11.89 11.80
N PRO A 94 -17.54 -12.22 12.60
CA PRO A 94 -18.91 -11.79 12.32
C PRO A 94 -19.10 -10.27 12.19
N GLN A 95 -18.24 -9.47 12.82
CA GLN A 95 -18.32 -8.01 12.73
C GLN A 95 -17.85 -7.50 11.36
N CYS A 96 -16.92 -8.21 10.70
CA CYS A 96 -16.25 -7.72 9.49
C CYS A 96 -16.51 -8.58 8.25
N ALA A 97 -17.24 -9.69 8.37
CA ALA A 97 -17.46 -10.63 7.28
C ALA A 97 -18.16 -9.99 6.07
N ASP A 98 -19.09 -9.07 6.30
CA ASP A 98 -19.85 -8.41 5.23
C ASP A 98 -18.99 -7.46 4.38
N PHE A 99 -17.86 -6.96 4.90
CA PHE A 99 -16.99 -6.03 4.18
C PHE A 99 -16.51 -6.58 2.82
N GLY A 100 -16.29 -7.90 2.74
CA GLY A 100 -15.88 -8.56 1.51
C GLY A 100 -16.89 -8.40 0.36
N PHE A 101 -18.17 -8.18 0.69
CA PHE A 101 -19.31 -8.14 -0.23
C PHE A 101 -19.81 -6.73 -0.56
N GLU A 102 -19.25 -5.69 0.05
CA GLU A 102 -19.73 -4.30 -0.08
C GLU A 102 -18.95 -3.46 -1.10
N VAL A 103 -17.76 -3.92 -1.51
CA VAL A 103 -16.90 -3.16 -2.42
C VAL A 103 -17.24 -3.50 -3.88
N ASN A 104 -17.15 -2.49 -4.75
CA ASN A 104 -17.34 -2.66 -6.19
C ASN A 104 -16.48 -3.81 -6.74
N PHE A 105 -17.13 -4.66 -7.55
CA PHE A 105 -16.54 -5.80 -8.20
C PHE A 105 -17.33 -6.09 -9.48
N GLU A 106 -16.64 -6.56 -10.51
CA GLU A 106 -17.22 -7.00 -11.77
C GLU A 106 -16.40 -8.18 -12.29
N GLY A 107 -17.05 -9.31 -12.55
CA GLY A 107 -16.37 -10.55 -12.92
C GLY A 107 -17.24 -11.79 -12.66
N THR A 108 -16.64 -12.97 -12.72
CA THR A 108 -17.38 -14.22 -12.43
C THR A 108 -17.49 -14.49 -10.93
N VAL A 109 -18.44 -15.34 -10.53
CA VAL A 109 -18.55 -15.81 -9.14
C VAL A 109 -17.23 -16.43 -8.68
N ARG A 110 -16.58 -17.25 -9.52
CA ARG A 110 -15.27 -17.84 -9.20
C ARG A 110 -14.22 -16.75 -8.93
N GLN A 111 -14.11 -15.77 -9.81
CA GLN A 111 -13.19 -14.64 -9.63
C GLN A 111 -13.48 -13.85 -8.35
N PHE A 112 -14.75 -13.67 -7.99
CA PHE A 112 -15.12 -13.02 -6.74
C PHE A 112 -14.59 -13.77 -5.51
N PHE A 113 -14.79 -15.08 -5.43
CA PHE A 113 -14.34 -15.84 -4.27
C PHE A 113 -12.81 -16.03 -4.25
N GLU A 114 -12.20 -16.41 -5.36
CA GLU A 114 -10.76 -16.69 -5.42
C GLU A 114 -9.92 -15.41 -5.37
N SER A 115 -10.16 -14.50 -6.29
CA SER A 115 -9.33 -13.30 -6.43
C SER A 115 -9.66 -12.31 -5.31
N ARG A 116 -10.95 -12.05 -5.10
CA ARG A 116 -11.39 -10.94 -4.26
C ARG A 116 -11.50 -11.32 -2.78
N LEU A 117 -12.00 -12.51 -2.46
CA LEU A 117 -12.09 -13.00 -1.08
C LEU A 117 -10.92 -13.90 -0.65
N GLY A 118 -10.04 -14.31 -1.56
CA GLY A 118 -8.92 -15.21 -1.22
C GLY A 118 -9.36 -16.63 -0.88
N LEU A 119 -10.57 -17.02 -1.27
CA LEU A 119 -11.18 -18.31 -0.96
C LEU A 119 -11.08 -19.25 -2.16
N PRO A 120 -10.52 -20.47 -2.01
CA PRO A 120 -10.64 -21.50 -3.03
C PRO A 120 -12.11 -21.76 -3.36
N PHE A 121 -12.50 -21.63 -4.62
CA PHE A 121 -13.90 -21.74 -5.04
C PHE A 121 -14.47 -23.14 -4.75
N GLU A 122 -13.62 -24.15 -4.73
CA GLU A 122 -13.95 -25.55 -4.44
C GLU A 122 -14.57 -25.72 -3.05
N LEU A 123 -14.28 -24.81 -2.10
CA LEU A 123 -14.90 -24.83 -0.76
C LEU A 123 -16.41 -24.62 -0.79
N LEU A 124 -16.92 -24.00 -1.86
CA LEU A 124 -18.34 -23.69 -2.01
C LEU A 124 -19.17 -24.90 -2.49
N GLU A 125 -18.52 -25.94 -3.03
CA GLU A 125 -19.18 -27.11 -3.64
C GLU A 125 -20.30 -26.73 -4.63
N ALA A 126 -20.06 -25.67 -5.42
CA ALA A 126 -21.01 -25.15 -6.39
C ALA A 126 -20.32 -24.96 -7.77
N PRO A 127 -19.85 -26.02 -8.42
CA PRO A 127 -19.08 -25.90 -9.67
C PRO A 127 -19.87 -25.19 -10.78
N ASP A 128 -21.19 -25.39 -10.83
CA ASP A 128 -22.06 -24.92 -11.93
C ASP A 128 -22.29 -23.40 -11.95
N ILE A 129 -21.94 -22.69 -10.87
CA ILE A 129 -22.13 -21.23 -10.78
C ILE A 129 -20.84 -20.44 -11.02
N GLY A 130 -19.70 -21.11 -11.15
CA GLY A 130 -18.39 -20.46 -11.17
C GLY A 130 -18.22 -19.41 -12.27
N ASP A 131 -18.77 -19.69 -13.45
CA ASP A 131 -18.68 -18.82 -14.64
C ASP A 131 -19.81 -17.79 -14.74
N GLN A 132 -20.74 -17.77 -13.78
CA GLN A 132 -21.80 -16.77 -13.77
C GLN A 132 -21.22 -15.39 -13.50
N PHE A 133 -21.61 -14.41 -14.31
CA PHE A 133 -21.15 -13.04 -14.17
C PHE A 133 -21.94 -12.31 -13.08
N VAL A 134 -21.23 -11.58 -12.23
CA VAL A 134 -21.77 -10.81 -11.11
C VAL A 134 -21.17 -9.42 -11.06
N LYS A 135 -21.93 -8.47 -10.51
CA LYS A 135 -21.53 -7.08 -10.32
C LYS A 135 -21.98 -6.58 -8.96
N LEU A 136 -21.05 -6.09 -8.16
CA LEU A 136 -21.35 -5.41 -6.90
C LEU A 136 -21.60 -3.91 -7.13
N PRO A 137 -22.52 -3.29 -6.38
CA PRO A 137 -23.27 -3.87 -5.24
C PRO A 137 -24.51 -4.68 -5.62
N ARG A 138 -24.93 -4.68 -6.89
CA ARG A 138 -26.20 -5.29 -7.37
C ARG A 138 -26.38 -6.74 -6.91
N ASP A 139 -25.34 -7.56 -7.05
CA ASP A 139 -25.41 -9.01 -6.82
C ASP A 139 -24.86 -9.42 -5.43
N GLY A 140 -24.74 -8.49 -4.48
CA GLY A 140 -24.13 -8.73 -3.16
C GLY A 140 -24.89 -9.75 -2.32
N GLU A 141 -26.21 -9.64 -2.25
CA GLU A 141 -27.04 -10.60 -1.51
C GLU A 141 -26.99 -12.02 -2.11
N TYR A 142 -26.86 -12.12 -3.44
CA TYR A 142 -26.68 -13.40 -4.11
C TYR A 142 -25.36 -14.07 -3.72
N LEU A 143 -24.26 -13.30 -3.71
CA LEU A 143 -22.94 -13.79 -3.27
C LEU A 143 -22.93 -14.17 -1.78
N LYS A 144 -23.60 -13.38 -0.93
CA LYS A 144 -23.78 -13.72 0.50
C LYS A 144 -24.57 -15.01 0.69
N GLN A 145 -25.61 -15.26 -0.12
CA GLN A 145 -26.36 -16.51 -0.05
C GLN A 145 -25.49 -17.72 -0.41
N ILE A 146 -24.64 -17.61 -1.44
CA ILE A 146 -23.67 -18.66 -1.80
C ILE A 146 -22.72 -18.92 -0.63
N PHE A 147 -22.12 -17.87 -0.09
CA PHE A 147 -21.24 -17.96 1.08
C PHE A 147 -21.92 -18.62 2.27
N ASN A 148 -23.15 -18.20 2.59
CA ASN A 148 -23.88 -18.66 3.78
C ASN A 148 -24.22 -20.16 3.74
N ARG A 149 -24.37 -20.78 2.55
CA ARG A 149 -24.59 -22.24 2.42
C ARG A 149 -23.41 -23.07 2.95
N ARG A 150 -22.20 -22.51 2.91
CA ARG A 150 -20.95 -23.17 3.31
C ARG A 150 -20.22 -22.42 4.41
N ARG A 151 -20.94 -21.56 5.13
CA ARG A 151 -20.41 -20.64 6.13
C ARG A 151 -19.44 -21.30 7.11
N VAL A 152 -19.85 -22.41 7.74
CA VAL A 152 -19.02 -23.11 8.74
C VAL A 152 -17.67 -23.55 8.17
N VAL A 153 -17.66 -24.07 6.93
CA VAL A 153 -16.43 -24.54 6.26
C VAL A 153 -15.54 -23.35 5.91
N VAL A 154 -16.13 -22.30 5.34
CA VAL A 154 -15.41 -21.09 4.92
C VAL A 154 -14.85 -20.30 6.11
N GLU A 155 -15.64 -20.13 7.17
CA GLU A 155 -15.20 -19.52 8.43
C GLU A 155 -14.08 -20.34 9.06
N GLY A 156 -14.19 -21.68 9.08
CA GLY A 156 -13.14 -22.56 9.59
C GLY A 156 -11.83 -22.47 8.78
N PHE A 157 -11.92 -22.32 7.46
CA PHE A 157 -10.75 -22.07 6.60
C PHE A 157 -10.12 -20.71 6.91
N SER A 158 -10.94 -19.66 7.01
CA SER A 158 -10.49 -18.29 7.27
C SER A 158 -9.93 -18.10 8.68
N ALA A 159 -10.47 -18.80 9.68
CA ALA A 159 -10.00 -18.77 11.06
C ALA A 159 -8.58 -19.32 11.19
N LYS A 160 -8.22 -20.37 10.43
CA LYS A 160 -6.83 -20.87 10.41
C LYS A 160 -5.84 -19.82 9.90
N SER A 161 -6.20 -19.10 8.84
CA SER A 161 -5.38 -18.01 8.32
C SER A 161 -5.31 -16.84 9.30
N ARG A 162 -6.39 -16.55 10.03
CA ARG A 162 -6.40 -15.56 11.11
C ARG A 162 -5.38 -15.90 12.18
N ASP A 163 -5.43 -17.11 12.71
CA ASP A 163 -4.55 -17.54 13.81
C ASP A 163 -3.07 -17.58 13.37
N LEU A 164 -2.80 -17.97 12.12
CA LEU A 164 -1.47 -17.87 11.51
C LEU A 164 -0.99 -16.42 11.43
N TYR A 165 -1.86 -15.52 10.98
CA TYR A 165 -1.50 -14.11 10.83
C TYR A 165 -1.34 -13.40 12.16
N GLU A 166 -2.14 -13.74 13.18
CA GLU A 166 -1.96 -13.26 14.55
C GLU A 166 -0.57 -13.64 15.09
N ARG A 167 -0.15 -14.90 14.89
CA ARG A 167 1.20 -15.35 15.26
C ARG A 167 2.29 -14.54 14.53
N TYR A 168 2.09 -14.23 13.25
CA TYR A 168 3.00 -13.37 12.49
C TYR A 168 3.05 -11.94 13.05
N LEU A 169 1.90 -11.34 13.36
CA LEU A 169 1.79 -9.99 13.92
C LEU A 169 2.52 -9.89 15.27
N VAL A 170 2.29 -10.84 16.17
CA VAL A 170 2.97 -10.89 17.48
C VAL A 170 4.48 -11.02 17.32
N ARG A 171 4.95 -11.91 16.42
CA ARG A 171 6.40 -12.04 16.12
C ARG A 171 6.98 -10.76 15.50
N SER A 172 6.18 -10.00 14.78
CA SER A 172 6.57 -8.73 14.16
C SER A 172 6.54 -7.55 15.15
N GLY A 173 6.07 -7.76 16.39
CA GLY A 173 6.02 -6.75 17.45
C GLY A 173 4.67 -6.05 17.61
N PHE A 174 3.62 -6.49 16.91
CA PHE A 174 2.25 -6.04 17.15
C PHE A 174 1.70 -6.67 18.43
N ASP A 175 1.16 -5.83 19.31
CA ASP A 175 0.67 -6.20 20.64
C ASP A 175 -0.54 -5.35 21.02
N LEU A 176 -1.57 -5.97 21.61
CA LEU A 176 -2.79 -5.30 22.03
C LEU A 176 -2.56 -4.24 23.12
N SER A 177 -1.51 -4.38 23.92
CA SER A 177 -1.23 -3.44 25.01
C SER A 177 -0.65 -2.10 24.55
N LYS A 178 -0.31 -1.97 23.25
CA LYS A 178 0.44 -0.83 22.72
C LYS A 178 -0.35 -0.08 21.66
N GLN A 179 -0.06 1.22 21.55
CA GLN A 179 -0.39 1.98 20.35
C GLN A 179 0.64 1.66 19.26
N HIS A 180 0.17 1.37 18.05
CA HIS A 180 1.01 1.16 16.88
C HIS A 180 0.91 2.35 15.94
N ILE A 181 2.02 2.67 15.28
CA ILE A 181 2.08 3.68 14.23
C ILE A 181 2.27 2.99 12.90
N ILE A 182 1.46 3.33 11.91
CA ILE A 182 1.55 2.79 10.55
C ILE A 182 1.69 3.93 9.56
N SER A 183 2.38 3.66 8.45
CA SER A 183 2.43 4.58 7.31
C SER A 183 2.29 3.82 5.99
N ASP A 184 1.61 4.46 5.05
CA ASP A 184 1.25 3.93 3.74
C ASP A 184 1.10 5.11 2.75
N VAL A 185 1.24 4.85 1.46
CA VAL A 185 0.92 5.83 0.41
C VAL A 185 -0.59 5.91 0.20
N GLY A 186 -1.31 4.80 0.44
CA GLY A 186 -2.73 4.64 0.14
C GLY A 186 -3.64 5.58 0.92
N PHE A 187 -4.85 5.82 0.40
CA PHE A 187 -5.65 6.98 0.78
C PHE A 187 -6.91 6.70 1.60
N ARG A 188 -7.25 5.43 1.87
CA ARG A 188 -8.53 5.04 2.53
C ARG A 188 -8.39 4.39 3.91
N GLY A 189 -7.17 3.99 4.29
CA GLY A 189 -6.91 3.30 5.54
C GLY A 189 -7.65 1.97 5.78
N THR A 190 -8.17 1.33 4.73
CA THR A 190 -8.91 0.05 4.85
C THR A 190 -8.11 -1.05 5.55
N THR A 191 -6.80 -1.15 5.27
CA THR A 191 -5.91 -2.13 5.91
C THR A 191 -5.81 -1.87 7.41
N GLN A 192 -5.67 -0.61 7.82
CA GLN A 192 -5.70 -0.21 9.23
C GLN A 192 -7.03 -0.57 9.88
N ALA A 193 -8.16 -0.25 9.22
CA ALA A 193 -9.50 -0.52 9.72
C ALA A 193 -9.72 -2.01 9.98
N LEU A 194 -9.37 -2.86 9.02
CA LEU A 194 -9.50 -4.31 9.14
C LEU A 194 -8.59 -4.86 10.24
N LEU A 195 -7.33 -4.40 10.35
CA LEU A 195 -6.44 -4.84 11.42
C LEU A 195 -6.99 -4.48 12.81
N SER A 196 -7.47 -3.24 12.99
CA SER A 196 -8.08 -2.79 14.24
C SER A 196 -9.35 -3.58 14.56
N ALA A 197 -10.20 -3.84 13.57
CA ALA A 197 -11.47 -4.52 13.78
C ALA A 197 -11.32 -6.04 14.01
N ILE A 198 -10.36 -6.69 13.35
CA ILE A 198 -10.12 -8.14 13.50
C ILE A 198 -9.43 -8.44 14.83
N TYR A 199 -8.41 -7.66 15.20
CA TYR A 199 -7.54 -7.99 16.32
C TYR A 199 -7.71 -7.07 17.53
N GLY A 200 -8.37 -5.92 17.40
CA GLY A 200 -8.53 -4.94 18.48
C GLY A 200 -7.32 -4.01 18.69
N PHE A 201 -6.40 -3.93 17.72
CA PHE A 201 -5.21 -3.08 17.86
C PHE A 201 -5.55 -1.59 17.85
N ASN A 202 -4.87 -0.82 18.71
CA ASN A 202 -4.90 0.63 18.68
C ASN A 202 -3.87 1.15 17.67
N ILE A 203 -4.32 1.41 16.44
CA ILE A 203 -3.44 1.85 15.34
C ILE A 203 -3.68 3.32 15.00
N ARG A 204 -2.61 4.11 14.97
CA ARG A 204 -2.59 5.46 14.40
C ARG A 204 -1.96 5.44 13.00
N GLY A 205 -2.68 5.94 12.02
CA GLY A 205 -2.26 5.94 10.61
C GLY A 205 -1.73 7.28 10.13
N PHE A 206 -0.62 7.26 9.40
CA PHE A 206 -0.06 8.42 8.71
C PHE A 206 0.12 8.11 7.23
N TYR A 207 -0.71 8.70 6.40
CA TYR A 207 -0.75 8.40 4.97
C TYR A 207 -0.06 9.50 4.18
N ALA A 208 0.68 9.16 3.13
CA ALA A 208 1.22 10.20 2.24
C ALA A 208 0.07 11.05 1.67
N LEU A 209 -0.94 10.39 1.14
CA LEU A 209 -2.17 10.97 0.64
C LEU A 209 -3.34 10.39 1.43
N LEU A 210 -4.25 11.22 1.93
CA LEU A 210 -5.46 10.78 2.62
C LEU A 210 -6.69 11.36 1.91
N ASP A 211 -7.66 10.49 1.59
CA ASP A 211 -9.01 10.89 1.23
C ASP A 211 -9.88 10.81 2.48
N PRO A 212 -10.24 11.96 3.09
CA PRO A 212 -10.96 11.98 4.36
C PRO A 212 -12.39 11.44 4.22
N ILE A 213 -12.98 11.47 3.02
CA ILE A 213 -14.34 10.95 2.77
C ILE A 213 -14.30 9.43 2.63
N ALA A 214 -13.22 8.88 2.09
CA ALA A 214 -13.06 7.45 1.90
C ALA A 214 -12.64 6.68 3.17
N VAL A 215 -12.32 7.39 4.25
CA VAL A 215 -12.05 6.80 5.57
C VAL A 215 -13.33 6.18 6.14
N PRO A 216 -13.33 4.89 6.52
CA PRO A 216 -14.47 4.29 7.18
C PRO A 216 -14.80 5.04 8.47
N ALA A 217 -16.01 5.61 8.53
CA ALA A 217 -16.49 6.40 9.67
C ALA A 217 -17.44 5.61 10.60
N ALA A 218 -17.93 4.46 10.16
CA ALA A 218 -18.89 3.65 10.91
C ALA A 218 -18.25 2.37 11.48
N PRO A 219 -18.60 1.97 12.71
CA PRO A 219 -18.23 0.67 13.25
C PRO A 219 -18.69 -0.48 12.33
N PRO A 220 -17.97 -1.61 12.30
CA PRO A 220 -16.77 -1.91 13.09
C PRO A 220 -15.47 -1.43 12.46
N LEU A 221 -15.53 -0.85 11.26
CA LEU A 221 -14.35 -0.41 10.50
C LEU A 221 -13.92 1.02 10.80
N ALA A 222 -14.66 1.75 11.65
CA ALA A 222 -14.36 3.12 12.03
C ALA A 222 -12.87 3.29 12.38
N LEU A 223 -12.19 4.15 11.62
CA LEU A 223 -10.79 4.45 11.92
C LEU A 223 -10.68 5.34 13.15
N GLY A 224 -9.66 5.05 13.97
CA GLY A 224 -9.22 5.94 15.03
C GLY A 224 -8.44 7.14 14.46
N ALA A 225 -7.30 7.46 15.07
CA ALA A 225 -6.48 8.58 14.61
C ALA A 225 -5.84 8.29 13.25
N VAL A 226 -6.14 9.12 12.25
CA VAL A 226 -5.50 9.14 10.93
C VAL A 226 -5.08 10.55 10.56
N ALA A 227 -4.01 10.69 9.78
CA ALA A 227 -3.56 11.97 9.24
C ALA A 227 -2.96 11.78 7.84
N GLY A 228 -3.23 12.73 6.94
CA GLY A 228 -2.53 12.86 5.67
C GLY A 228 -1.30 13.77 5.83
N LEU A 229 -0.19 13.40 5.22
CA LEU A 229 1.08 14.12 5.37
C LEU A 229 1.27 15.21 4.30
N PHE A 230 0.78 14.95 3.09
CA PHE A 230 0.76 15.94 1.99
C PHE A 230 -0.63 16.51 1.73
N SER A 231 -1.69 15.74 2.01
CA SER A 231 -3.07 16.18 1.89
C SER A 231 -4.00 15.35 2.78
N ASP A 232 -4.90 16.02 3.49
CA ASP A 232 -5.92 15.45 4.37
C ASP A 232 -7.30 16.15 4.22
N THR A 233 -7.44 17.04 3.24
CA THR A 233 -8.63 17.88 3.02
C THR A 233 -9.22 17.73 1.62
N ARG A 234 -8.68 16.84 0.79
CA ARG A 234 -9.05 16.65 -0.61
C ARG A 234 -9.57 15.24 -0.83
N SER A 235 -10.56 15.09 -1.68
CA SER A 235 -11.19 13.79 -1.97
C SER A 235 -10.89 13.33 -3.39
N PHE A 236 -10.92 12.01 -3.60
CA PHE A 236 -10.65 11.43 -4.91
C PHE A 236 -11.74 11.83 -5.91
N GLY A 237 -11.33 12.24 -7.11
CA GLY A 237 -12.21 12.69 -8.19
C GLY A 237 -12.56 14.18 -8.16
N GLU A 238 -12.03 14.96 -7.21
CA GLU A 238 -12.25 16.40 -7.10
C GLU A 238 -11.25 17.25 -7.91
N GLY A 239 -10.41 16.62 -8.73
CA GLY A 239 -9.39 17.31 -9.52
C GLY A 239 -8.09 17.57 -8.75
N TYR A 240 -7.90 16.93 -7.59
CA TYR A 240 -6.65 17.00 -6.86
C TYR A 240 -5.68 15.96 -7.41
N ALA A 241 -4.85 16.39 -8.36
CA ALA A 241 -4.00 15.53 -9.18
C ALA A 241 -3.18 14.48 -8.42
N PRO A 242 -2.54 14.78 -7.26
CA PRO A 242 -1.79 13.75 -6.52
C PRO A 242 -2.66 12.58 -6.06
N LEU A 243 -3.90 12.84 -5.64
CA LEU A 243 -4.84 11.81 -5.19
C LEU A 243 -5.47 11.08 -6.38
N ASP A 244 -5.90 11.84 -7.39
CA ASP A 244 -6.53 11.29 -8.60
C ASP A 244 -5.58 10.40 -9.41
N ARG A 245 -4.26 10.61 -9.28
CA ARG A 245 -3.21 9.83 -9.94
C ARG A 245 -2.32 9.07 -8.94
N SER A 246 -2.81 8.84 -7.73
CA SER A 246 -2.08 8.13 -6.66
C SER A 246 -1.58 6.73 -7.06
N LEU A 247 -2.28 6.08 -7.99
CA LEU A 247 -1.87 4.82 -8.61
C LEU A 247 -0.46 4.87 -9.24
N LEU A 248 -0.02 6.02 -9.75
CA LEU A 248 1.36 6.18 -10.24
C LEU A 248 2.39 6.03 -9.12
N LEU A 249 2.07 6.51 -7.91
CA LEU A 249 2.95 6.31 -6.76
C LEU A 249 2.90 4.86 -6.30
N GLU A 250 1.72 4.26 -6.21
CA GLU A 250 1.57 2.84 -5.81
C GLU A 250 2.36 1.90 -6.73
N ALA A 251 2.31 2.14 -8.04
CA ALA A 251 3.08 1.37 -9.02
C ALA A 251 4.59 1.50 -8.83
N LEU A 252 5.08 2.73 -8.61
CA LEU A 252 6.50 2.99 -8.44
C LEU A 252 7.02 2.46 -7.09
N LEU A 253 6.21 2.48 -6.05
CA LEU A 253 6.59 2.05 -4.70
C LEU A 253 6.45 0.53 -4.49
N THR A 254 5.87 -0.21 -5.43
CA THR A 254 5.52 -1.62 -5.27
C THR A 254 6.72 -2.53 -4.92
N ALA A 255 6.42 -3.75 -4.50
CA ALA A 255 7.37 -4.79 -4.10
C ALA A 255 7.72 -5.73 -5.28
N PRO A 256 8.81 -6.52 -5.18
CA PRO A 256 9.21 -7.47 -6.24
C PRO A 256 8.30 -8.72 -6.34
N PHE A 257 7.30 -8.82 -5.47
CA PHE A 257 6.35 -9.92 -5.41
C PHE A 257 4.92 -9.45 -5.66
N GLY A 258 4.05 -10.38 -6.05
CA GLY A 258 2.63 -10.11 -6.27
C GLY A 258 1.89 -9.76 -4.97
N GLN A 259 0.59 -9.48 -5.04
CA GLN A 259 -0.20 -9.19 -3.85
C GLN A 259 -0.28 -10.42 -2.94
N ILE A 260 -0.12 -10.23 -1.63
CA ILE A 260 -0.36 -11.28 -0.63
C ILE A 260 -1.84 -11.63 -0.64
N ILE A 261 -2.18 -12.91 -0.74
CA ILE A 261 -3.58 -13.41 -0.73
C ILE A 261 -3.86 -14.38 0.40
N GLY A 262 -2.82 -14.89 1.04
CA GLY A 262 -2.96 -15.90 2.08
C GLY A 262 -1.71 -16.05 2.93
N ILE A 263 -1.83 -16.90 3.93
CA ILE A 263 -0.75 -17.31 4.82
C ILE A 263 -0.91 -18.80 5.11
N GLN A 264 0.21 -19.51 5.18
CA GLN A 264 0.28 -20.93 5.43
C GLN A 264 1.21 -21.23 6.61
N ASP A 265 1.00 -22.38 7.24
CA ASP A 265 1.87 -22.86 8.31
C ASP A 265 3.12 -23.50 7.68
N VAL A 266 4.27 -22.86 7.87
CA VAL A 266 5.57 -23.35 7.43
C VAL A 266 6.53 -23.34 8.61
N GLU A 267 7.33 -24.40 8.73
CA GLU A 267 8.37 -24.49 9.75
C GLU A 267 9.51 -23.50 9.47
N HIS A 268 9.87 -23.35 8.19
CA HIS A 268 10.94 -22.50 7.71
C HIS A 268 10.54 -21.78 6.41
N GLY A 269 11.05 -20.57 6.21
CA GLY A 269 10.84 -19.77 5.01
C GLY A 269 9.70 -18.77 5.12
N ASP A 270 9.25 -18.29 3.97
CA ASP A 270 8.21 -17.29 3.84
C ASP A 270 6.81 -17.94 3.98
N PRO A 271 6.00 -17.57 5.00
CA PRO A 271 4.67 -18.14 5.20
C PRO A 271 3.62 -17.54 4.26
N PHE A 272 3.92 -16.50 3.49
CA PHE A 272 2.93 -15.77 2.71
C PHE A 272 2.69 -16.40 1.32
N LEU A 273 1.43 -16.40 0.92
CA LEU A 273 0.99 -16.79 -0.42
C LEU A 273 0.80 -15.53 -1.26
N TYR A 274 1.43 -15.52 -2.43
CA TYR A 274 1.41 -14.38 -3.34
C TYR A 274 0.67 -14.72 -4.63
N ARG A 275 -0.04 -13.75 -5.19
CA ARG A 275 -0.47 -13.83 -6.59
C ARG A 275 0.75 -13.83 -7.52
N ALA A 276 0.50 -14.27 -8.76
CA ALA A 276 1.42 -14.00 -9.84
C ALA A 276 1.68 -12.48 -9.94
N GLY A 277 2.94 -12.09 -10.17
CA GLY A 277 3.29 -10.68 -10.34
C GLY A 277 2.75 -10.11 -11.66
N SER A 278 2.48 -8.80 -11.67
CA SER A 278 2.16 -8.06 -12.90
C SER A 278 3.43 -7.75 -13.71
N ASP A 279 3.29 -7.01 -14.81
CA ASP A 279 4.47 -6.53 -15.55
C ASP A 279 5.39 -5.66 -14.68
N ALA A 280 4.86 -4.97 -13.67
CA ALA A 280 5.68 -4.19 -12.74
C ALA A 280 6.68 -5.07 -11.97
N GLN A 281 6.25 -6.25 -11.50
CA GLN A 281 7.14 -7.21 -10.85
C GLN A 281 8.14 -7.83 -11.85
N ARG A 282 7.72 -8.09 -13.10
CA ARG A 282 8.63 -8.58 -14.16
C ARG A 282 9.72 -7.56 -14.51
N ASN A 283 9.41 -6.28 -14.40
CA ASN A 283 10.30 -5.16 -14.69
C ASN A 283 10.81 -4.48 -13.41
N PHE A 284 10.87 -5.20 -12.28
CA PHE A 284 11.22 -4.63 -10.98
C PHE A 284 12.62 -3.99 -10.95
N SER A 285 13.53 -4.40 -11.83
CA SER A 285 14.84 -3.75 -11.98
C SER A 285 14.74 -2.26 -12.29
N ILE A 286 13.73 -1.84 -13.06
CA ILE A 286 13.47 -0.44 -13.39
C ILE A 286 13.11 0.34 -12.13
N ILE A 287 12.19 -0.20 -11.31
CA ILE A 287 11.82 0.38 -10.01
C ILE A 287 13.06 0.44 -9.10
N GLY A 288 13.85 -0.63 -9.06
CA GLY A 288 15.09 -0.70 -8.29
C GLY A 288 16.08 0.42 -8.66
N GLU A 289 16.27 0.71 -9.95
CA GLU A 289 17.12 1.83 -10.40
C GLU A 289 16.58 3.20 -9.96
N CYS A 290 15.26 3.42 -10.04
CA CYS A 290 14.63 4.62 -9.50
C CYS A 290 14.90 4.77 -7.98
N PHE A 291 14.78 3.70 -7.22
CA PHE A 291 15.10 3.74 -5.78
C PHE A 291 16.57 3.97 -5.49
N GLN A 292 17.50 3.43 -6.29
CA GLN A 292 18.92 3.77 -6.17
C GLN A 292 19.16 5.28 -6.34
N GLY A 293 18.47 5.90 -7.31
CA GLY A 293 18.49 7.34 -7.48
C GLY A 293 17.95 8.09 -6.26
N ALA A 294 16.82 7.65 -5.71
CA ALA A 294 16.20 8.24 -4.53
C ALA A 294 17.10 8.13 -3.27
N HIS A 295 17.73 6.97 -3.07
CA HIS A 295 18.73 6.76 -2.02
C HIS A 295 19.91 7.70 -2.17
N LYS A 296 20.46 7.80 -3.38
CA LYS A 296 21.58 8.72 -3.65
C LYS A 296 21.19 10.16 -3.34
N PHE A 297 20.00 10.60 -3.73
CA PHE A 297 19.51 11.93 -3.41
C PHE A 297 19.43 12.17 -1.90
N ALA A 298 18.89 11.23 -1.12
CA ALA A 298 18.78 11.38 0.33
C ALA A 298 20.16 11.51 1.00
N ILE A 299 21.13 10.70 0.56
CA ILE A 299 22.52 10.76 1.05
C ILE A 299 23.14 12.11 0.69
N ASP A 300 23.11 12.50 -0.59
CA ASP A 300 23.70 13.76 -1.05
C ASP A 300 23.07 14.97 -0.34
N ASN A 301 21.76 14.95 -0.05
CA ASN A 301 21.07 15.99 0.71
C ASN A 301 21.59 16.09 2.15
N ILE A 302 21.69 14.96 2.86
CA ILE A 302 22.12 14.91 4.26
C ILE A 302 23.59 15.26 4.39
N ASP A 303 24.46 14.73 3.53
CA ASP A 303 25.90 15.03 3.55
C ASP A 303 26.17 16.53 3.32
N LEU A 304 25.33 17.16 2.49
CA LEU A 304 25.48 18.56 2.11
C LEU A 304 24.91 19.54 3.14
N LEU A 305 23.76 19.19 3.74
CA LEU A 305 23.00 20.07 4.64
C LEU A 305 23.21 19.73 6.12
N GLY A 306 23.81 18.59 6.43
CA GLY A 306 24.00 18.07 7.79
C GLY A 306 22.75 17.42 8.41
N SER A 307 21.59 17.58 7.78
CA SER A 307 20.30 17.01 8.19
C SER A 307 19.42 16.76 6.97
N PRO A 308 18.43 15.85 7.06
CA PRO A 308 17.46 15.66 5.99
C PRO A 308 16.53 16.87 5.94
N GLU A 309 16.64 17.68 4.90
CA GLU A 309 15.80 18.88 4.75
C GLU A 309 14.67 18.66 3.74
N PRO A 310 13.44 19.10 4.04
CA PRO A 310 12.33 19.04 3.09
C PRO A 310 12.59 20.01 1.93
N LEU A 311 12.28 19.60 0.69
CA LEU A 311 12.48 20.43 -0.50
C LEU A 311 11.19 20.77 -1.26
N ILE A 312 10.05 20.18 -0.88
CA ILE A 312 8.79 20.37 -1.59
C ILE A 312 7.97 21.45 -0.88
N GLU A 313 7.98 22.65 -1.44
CA GLU A 313 7.12 23.76 -0.99
C GLU A 313 5.69 23.62 -1.52
N ASP A 314 5.54 23.35 -2.81
CA ASP A 314 4.26 23.07 -3.47
C ASP A 314 4.23 21.63 -4.00
N PHE A 315 3.55 20.76 -3.24
CA PHE A 315 3.43 19.35 -3.59
C PHE A 315 2.60 19.11 -4.86
N VAL A 316 1.62 19.97 -5.18
CA VAL A 316 0.81 19.81 -6.39
C VAL A 316 1.65 20.10 -7.62
N GLN A 317 2.36 21.23 -7.61
CA GLN A 317 3.24 21.59 -8.72
C GLN A 317 4.36 20.57 -8.91
N PHE A 318 4.94 20.10 -7.79
CA PHE A 318 5.95 19.03 -7.82
C PHE A 318 5.38 17.75 -8.45
N PHE A 319 4.20 17.32 -8.04
CA PHE A 319 3.55 16.11 -8.56
C PHE A 319 3.18 16.22 -10.04
N GLU A 320 2.70 17.39 -10.49
CA GLU A 320 2.45 17.64 -11.91
C GLU A 320 3.74 17.57 -12.75
N SER A 321 4.86 18.06 -12.21
CA SER A 321 6.17 17.96 -12.87
C SER A 321 6.65 16.51 -12.96
N TYR A 322 6.45 15.73 -11.91
CA TYR A 322 6.70 14.28 -11.89
C TYR A 322 5.86 13.55 -12.94
N HIS A 323 4.56 13.84 -13.01
CA HIS A 323 3.67 13.27 -14.00
C HIS A 323 4.09 13.64 -15.44
N ALA A 324 4.42 14.91 -15.69
CA ALA A 324 4.90 15.36 -16.99
C ALA A 324 6.19 14.64 -17.41
N ALA A 325 7.11 14.38 -16.46
CA ALA A 325 8.33 13.62 -16.73
C ALA A 325 8.01 12.17 -17.14
N ILE A 326 7.07 11.50 -16.46
CA ILE A 326 6.60 10.16 -16.84
C ILE A 326 6.02 10.16 -18.26
N VAL A 327 5.12 11.09 -18.56
CA VAL A 327 4.47 11.22 -19.88
C VAL A 327 5.51 11.47 -20.98
N SER A 328 6.50 12.32 -20.71
CA SER A 328 7.55 12.65 -21.69
C SER A 328 8.45 11.46 -22.08
N ASP A 329 8.54 10.43 -21.23
CA ASP A 329 9.30 9.20 -21.47
C ASP A 329 8.41 7.98 -21.22
N ALA A 330 7.16 8.02 -21.69
CA ALA A 330 6.15 7.00 -21.42
C ALA A 330 6.64 5.58 -21.75
N ASP A 331 7.40 5.40 -22.82
CA ASP A 331 7.95 4.09 -23.22
C ASP A 331 8.89 3.49 -22.15
N ALA A 332 9.59 4.33 -21.37
CA ALA A 332 10.41 3.89 -20.26
C ALA A 332 9.61 3.30 -19.10
N PHE A 333 8.50 3.96 -18.81
CA PHE A 333 7.75 3.78 -17.58
C PHE A 333 6.53 2.87 -17.75
N LYS A 334 6.04 2.73 -18.98
CA LYS A 334 4.92 1.85 -19.33
C LYS A 334 5.05 0.43 -18.76
N PRO A 335 6.24 -0.22 -18.76
CA PRO A 335 6.38 -1.56 -18.19
C PRO A 335 6.12 -1.65 -16.69
N ILE A 336 6.26 -0.55 -15.93
CA ILE A 336 6.07 -0.53 -14.48
C ILE A 336 4.72 0.05 -14.04
N PHE A 337 3.96 0.69 -14.94
CA PHE A 337 2.62 1.23 -14.64
C PHE A 337 1.45 0.30 -14.99
N ALA A 338 1.74 -0.94 -15.39
CA ALA A 338 0.74 -1.99 -15.50
C ALA A 338 0.38 -2.53 -14.10
N LEU A 339 -0.60 -1.87 -13.49
CA LEU A 339 -1.10 -2.21 -12.17
C LEU A 339 -2.08 -3.40 -12.23
N ASP A 340 -1.89 -4.36 -11.33
CA ASP A 340 -2.89 -5.36 -10.97
C ASP A 340 -3.67 -4.82 -9.76
N ASP A 341 -4.85 -4.25 -10.01
CA ASP A 341 -5.82 -3.95 -8.96
C ASP A 341 -7.20 -4.55 -9.29
N SER A 342 -7.23 -5.87 -9.32
CA SER A 342 -8.49 -6.63 -9.38
C SER A 342 -9.46 -6.36 -8.20
N PHE A 343 -9.04 -5.63 -7.15
CA PHE A 343 -9.86 -5.41 -5.97
C PHE A 343 -10.96 -4.36 -6.20
N PHE A 344 -10.75 -3.38 -7.08
CA PHE A 344 -11.78 -2.37 -7.42
C PHE A 344 -12.63 -2.73 -8.63
N GLY A 345 -12.46 -3.92 -9.22
CA GLY A 345 -13.19 -4.33 -10.43
C GLY A 345 -12.90 -3.45 -11.65
N THR A 346 -11.84 -2.65 -11.60
CA THR A 346 -11.35 -1.86 -12.73
C THR A 346 -10.08 -2.51 -13.25
N ASP A 347 -10.16 -3.13 -14.42
CA ASP A 347 -8.98 -3.24 -15.28
C ASP A 347 -8.47 -1.80 -15.52
N ILE A 348 -7.32 -1.48 -14.92
CA ILE A 348 -6.69 -0.15 -14.94
C ILE A 348 -6.30 0.26 -16.37
N ASN A 349 -6.41 -0.65 -17.33
CA ASN A 349 -6.38 -0.32 -18.77
C ASN A 349 -7.36 0.82 -19.15
N ASN A 350 -8.39 1.11 -18.34
CA ASN A 350 -9.33 2.22 -18.55
C ASN A 350 -9.33 3.32 -17.48
N ALA A 351 -8.45 3.31 -16.47
CA ALA A 351 -8.43 4.33 -15.41
C ALA A 351 -7.83 5.68 -15.82
N GLY A 352 -7.89 6.05 -17.11
CA GLY A 352 -7.53 7.40 -17.55
C GLY A 352 -6.07 7.78 -17.34
N LEU A 353 -5.16 6.81 -17.15
CA LEU A 353 -3.73 7.01 -17.33
C LEU A 353 -3.48 7.31 -18.81
N LYS A 354 -3.77 8.55 -19.23
CA LYS A 354 -3.17 9.14 -20.42
C LYS A 354 -1.69 9.31 -20.12
N LEU A 355 -0.94 8.21 -20.21
CA LEU A 355 0.50 8.26 -20.40
C LEU A 355 0.81 9.01 -21.70
#